data_AF-A0A075RBW6-F1
#
_entry.id   AF-A0A075RBW6-F1
#
_cell.length_a   1.000
_cell.length_b   1.000
_cell.length_c   1.000
_cell.angle_alpha   90.00
_cell.angle_beta   90.00
_cell.angle_gamma   90.00
#
_symmetry.space_group_name_H-M   'P 1'
#
loop_
_entity.id
_entity.type
_entity.pdbx_description
1 polymer ?
#
loop_
_entity_poly.entity_id
_entity_poly.type
_entity_poly.pdbx_seq_one_letter_code
_entity_poly.pdbx_strand_id
1 'polypeptide(L)'
;MGTMPLWFWILYYLFILMTIILTIVCMIKKKHTLFSAVTLIFSVLAPIVFFLHALTRGYGNEIEFFFRKLLLGEIWAIFGAIAVVETVYWYFLLLKDCKINRKHS
;
A
#
# COMPACT_ATOMS: atom_id res chain seq x y z
N MET A 1 -18.11 -0.53 20.86
CA MET A 1 -17.17 0.09 19.90
C MET A 1 -16.02 -0.88 19.72
N GLY A 2 -16.00 -1.66 18.63
CA GLY A 2 -14.96 -2.66 18.39
C GLY A 2 -13.95 -2.11 17.38
N THR A 3 -12.71 -1.94 17.80
CA THR A 3 -11.58 -1.71 16.89
C THR A 3 -11.06 -3.04 16.38
N MET A 4 -10.39 -3.04 15.22
CA MET A 4 -9.69 -4.24 14.78
C MET A 4 -8.66 -4.71 15.82
N PRO A 5 -8.46 -6.04 15.95
CA PRO A 5 -7.48 -6.61 16.86
C PRO A 5 -6.09 -6.02 16.65
N LEU A 6 -5.29 -5.98 17.72
CA LEU A 6 -3.96 -5.36 17.69
C LEU A 6 -3.04 -5.92 16.59
N TRP A 7 -3.19 -7.21 16.25
CA TRP A 7 -2.42 -7.84 15.16
C TRP A 7 -2.62 -7.15 13.81
N PHE A 8 -3.79 -6.58 13.57
CA PHE A 8 -4.12 -5.93 12.30
C PHE A 8 -3.33 -4.64 12.17
N TRP A 9 -3.28 -3.87 13.24
CA TRP A 9 -2.46 -2.65 13.32
C TRP A 9 -0.98 -2.97 13.17
N ILE A 10 -0.49 -4.05 13.80
CA ILE A 10 0.90 -4.50 13.64
C ILE A 10 1.21 -4.81 12.18
N LEU A 11 0.36 -5.57 11.47
CA LEU A 11 0.52 -5.86 10.05
C LEU A 11 0.46 -4.59 9.19
N TYR A 12 -0.43 -3.66 9.50
CA TYR A 12 -0.57 -2.39 8.81
C TYR A 12 0.70 -1.52 8.94
N TYR A 13 1.23 -1.37 10.15
CA TYR A 13 2.49 -0.65 10.37
C TYR A 13 3.68 -1.36 9.73
N LEU A 14 3.71 -2.70 9.77
CA LEU A 14 4.75 -3.49 9.10
C LEU A 14 4.73 -3.29 7.58
N PHE A 15 3.53 -3.23 6.98
CA PHE A 15 3.37 -2.97 5.55
C PHE A 15 3.89 -1.58 5.18
N ILE A 16 3.58 -0.55 5.98
CA ILE A 16 4.13 0.81 5.80
C ILE A 16 5.65 0.79 5.92
N LEU A 17 6.19 0.12 6.94
CA LEU A 17 7.63 0.04 7.17
C LEU A 17 8.36 -0.66 6.01
N MET A 18 7.81 -1.77 5.53
CA MET A 18 8.34 -2.48 4.35
C MET A 18 8.32 -1.64 3.09
N THR A 19 7.24 -0.85 2.90
CA THR A 19 7.12 0.09 1.79
C THR A 19 8.20 1.17 1.84
N ILE A 20 8.45 1.74 3.02
CA ILE A 20 9.50 2.75 3.23
C ILE A 20 10.88 2.15 2.95
N ILE A 21 11.17 0.95 3.45
CA ILE A 21 12.46 0.27 3.23
C ILE A 21 12.68 0.01 1.73
N LEU A 22 11.69 -0.56 1.03
CA LEU A 22 11.79 -0.82 -0.41
C LEU A 22 11.97 0.44 -1.22
N THR A 23 11.28 1.51 -0.83
CA THR A 23 11.40 2.84 -1.43
C THR A 23 12.84 3.34 -1.36
N ILE A 24 13.45 3.30 -0.18
CA ILE A 24 14.83 3.73 0.04
C ILE A 24 15.78 2.89 -0.83
N VAL A 25 15.61 1.56 -0.85
CA VAL A 25 16.41 0.65 -1.66
C VAL A 25 16.28 0.94 -3.16
N CYS A 26 15.10 1.31 -3.66
CA CYS A 26 14.90 1.61 -5.07
C CYS A 26 15.42 2.98 -5.48
N MET A 27 15.30 3.99 -4.62
CA MET A 27 15.97 5.28 -4.81
C MET A 27 17.49 5.11 -4.99
N ILE A 28 18.09 4.25 -4.15
CA ILE A 28 19.53 3.96 -4.22
C ILE A 28 19.91 3.23 -5.51
N LYS A 29 19.04 2.34 -6.03
CA LYS A 29 19.35 1.50 -7.20
C LYS A 29 19.10 2.17 -8.56
N LYS A 30 18.53 3.38 -8.65
CA LYS A 30 18.30 4.17 -9.89
C LYS A 30 17.64 3.40 -11.06
N LYS A 31 17.03 2.24 -10.80
CA LYS A 31 16.45 1.36 -11.82
C LYS A 31 14.93 1.59 -11.83
N HIS A 32 14.37 2.02 -12.97
CA HIS A 32 12.94 2.31 -13.18
C HIS A 32 12.39 3.56 -12.44
N THR A 33 13.08 4.69 -12.63
CA THR A 33 12.90 5.98 -11.92
C THR A 33 11.51 6.62 -11.97
N LEU A 34 10.72 6.44 -13.04
CA LEU A 34 9.40 7.08 -13.14
C LEU A 34 8.29 6.25 -12.47
N PHE A 35 8.19 4.95 -12.77
CA PHE A 35 7.19 4.08 -12.15
C PHE A 35 7.45 3.91 -10.64
N SER A 36 8.71 3.76 -10.24
CA SER A 36 9.06 3.62 -8.82
C SER A 36 8.72 4.85 -7.98
N ALA A 37 8.77 6.06 -8.56
CA ALA A 37 8.44 7.30 -7.85
C ALA A 37 6.92 7.52 -7.72
N VAL A 38 6.13 7.14 -8.74
CA VAL A 38 4.67 7.20 -8.68
C VAL A 38 4.15 6.19 -7.66
N THR A 39 4.59 4.93 -7.74
CA THR A 39 4.19 3.88 -6.79
C THR A 39 4.60 4.25 -5.34
N LEU A 40 5.70 4.96 -5.14
CA LEU A 40 6.11 5.50 -3.84
C LEU A 40 5.08 6.48 -3.27
N ILE A 41 4.71 7.49 -4.06
CA ILE A 41 3.74 8.51 -3.66
C ILE A 41 2.38 7.87 -3.36
N PHE A 42 1.93 6.96 -4.23
CA PHE A 42 0.68 6.23 -4.04
C PHE A 42 0.72 5.32 -2.82
N SER A 43 1.83 4.64 -2.56
CA SER A 43 1.94 3.71 -1.42
C SER A 43 2.05 4.40 -0.06
N VAL A 44 2.38 5.70 -0.03
CA VAL A 44 2.34 6.52 1.20
C VAL A 44 1.01 7.26 1.32
N LEU A 45 0.49 7.81 0.21
CA LEU A 45 -0.80 8.52 0.22
C LEU A 45 -1.97 7.58 0.48
N ALA A 46 -1.99 6.39 -0.10
CA ALA A 46 -3.09 5.43 0.08
C ALA A 46 -3.34 5.08 1.56
N PRO A 47 -2.33 4.70 2.38
CA PRO A 47 -2.54 4.46 3.80
C PRO A 47 -2.90 5.72 4.58
N ILE A 48 -2.37 6.90 4.21
CA ILE A 48 -2.74 8.16 4.88
C ILE A 48 -4.21 8.49 4.62
N VAL A 49 -4.66 8.42 3.36
CA VAL A 49 -6.05 8.68 2.97
C VAL A 49 -6.98 7.65 3.61
N PHE A 50 -6.59 6.37 3.62
CA PHE A 50 -7.32 5.31 4.31
C PHE A 50 -7.46 5.60 5.81
N PHE A 51 -6.36 6.00 6.47
CA PHE A 51 -6.34 6.30 7.89
C PHE A 51 -7.24 7.51 8.23
N LEU A 52 -7.12 8.61 7.48
CA LEU A 52 -7.95 9.80 7.67
C LEU A 52 -9.44 9.47 7.54
N HIS A 53 -9.83 8.67 6.55
CA HIS A 53 -11.23 8.25 6.40
C HIS A 53 -11.67 7.23 7.45
N ALA A 54 -10.78 6.35 7.91
CA ALA A 54 -11.08 5.42 9.00
C ALA A 54 -11.38 6.13 10.33
N LEU A 55 -10.78 7.31 10.59
CA LEU A 55 -11.10 8.15 11.74
C LEU A 55 -12.51 8.75 11.66
N THR A 56 -13.00 9.03 10.45
CA THR A 56 -14.36 9.58 10.21
C THR A 56 -15.46 8.52 10.19
N ARG A 57 -15.12 7.25 10.43
CA ARG A 57 -15.98 6.07 10.18
C ARG A 57 -17.35 6.12 10.86
N GLY A 58 -17.50 6.79 11.99
CA GLY A 58 -18.76 6.90 12.75
C GLY A 58 -19.24 5.58 13.37
N TYR A 59 -19.36 4.50 12.58
CA TYR A 59 -19.85 3.18 12.99
C TYR A 59 -19.35 2.04 12.08
N GLY A 60 -19.14 0.85 12.68
CA GLY A 60 -18.73 -0.39 12.00
C GLY A 60 -17.23 -0.65 12.09
N ASN A 61 -16.73 -1.73 11.47
CA ASN A 61 -15.31 -2.10 11.47
C ASN A 61 -14.48 -1.34 10.39
N GLU A 62 -13.15 -1.17 10.51
CA GLU A 62 -12.39 -0.21 9.66
C GLU A 62 -12.34 -0.72 8.22
N ILE A 63 -12.10 -2.03 8.11
CA ILE A 63 -12.13 -2.77 6.85
C ILE A 63 -13.55 -2.77 6.27
N GLU A 64 -14.55 -3.01 7.10
CA GLU A 64 -15.95 -3.04 6.65
C GLU A 64 -16.40 -1.67 6.15
N PHE A 65 -15.97 -0.59 6.81
CA PHE A 65 -16.19 0.78 6.35
C PHE A 65 -15.52 1.03 5.00
N PHE A 66 -14.29 0.57 4.83
CA PHE A 66 -13.59 0.68 3.55
C PHE A 66 -14.30 -0.10 2.44
N PHE A 67 -14.65 -1.37 2.66
CA PHE A 67 -15.38 -2.17 1.67
C PHE A 67 -16.75 -1.58 1.35
N ARG A 68 -17.46 -1.05 2.36
CA ARG A 68 -18.72 -0.34 2.15
C ARG A 68 -18.53 0.89 1.28
N LYS A 69 -17.49 1.68 1.52
CA LYS A 69 -17.16 2.88 0.73
C LYS A 69 -16.65 2.53 -0.67
N LEU A 70 -15.97 1.40 -0.83
CA LEU A 70 -15.57 0.84 -2.11
C LEU A 70 -16.79 0.39 -2.94
N LEU A 71 -17.73 -0.33 -2.33
CA LEU A 71 -19.00 -0.74 -2.93
C LEU A 71 -19.89 0.45 -3.31
N LEU A 72 -19.85 1.52 -2.52
CA LEU A 72 -20.52 2.79 -2.81
C LEU A 72 -19.83 3.58 -3.93
N GLY A 73 -18.66 3.13 -4.42
CA GLY A 73 -17.94 3.79 -5.51
C GLY A 73 -17.23 5.09 -5.09
N GLU A 74 -16.89 5.24 -3.82
CA GLU A 74 -16.22 6.44 -3.33
C GLU A 74 -14.81 6.56 -3.91
N ILE A 75 -14.50 7.74 -4.46
CA ILE A 75 -13.27 7.98 -5.24
C ILE A 75 -12.02 7.66 -4.41
N TRP A 76 -11.99 8.01 -3.12
CA TRP A 76 -10.85 7.73 -2.25
C TRP A 76 -10.65 6.23 -2.00
N ALA A 77 -11.74 5.45 -1.92
CA ALA A 77 -11.70 4.01 -1.69
C ALA A 77 -11.23 3.28 -2.95
N ILE A 78 -11.72 3.69 -4.13
CA ILE A 78 -11.26 3.20 -5.43
C ILE A 78 -9.78 3.52 -5.63
N PHE A 79 -9.37 4.75 -5.33
CA PHE A 79 -7.97 5.17 -5.38
C PHE A 79 -7.07 4.29 -4.48
N GLY A 80 -7.49 4.07 -3.23
CA GLY A 80 -6.77 3.19 -2.31
C GLY A 80 -6.67 1.74 -2.81
N ALA A 81 -7.74 1.20 -3.38
CA ALA A 81 -7.74 -0.15 -3.96
C ALA A 81 -6.80 -0.27 -5.17
N ILE A 82 -6.83 0.70 -6.08
CA ILE A 82 -5.92 0.74 -7.24
C ILE A 82 -4.47 0.85 -6.78
N ALA A 83 -4.18 1.71 -5.80
CA ALA A 83 -2.84 1.86 -5.25
C ALA A 83 -2.30 0.55 -4.65
N VAL A 84 -3.14 -0.21 -3.94
CA VAL A 84 -2.74 -1.51 -3.40
C VAL A 84 -2.42 -2.50 -4.52
N VAL A 85 -3.27 -2.58 -5.55
CA VAL A 85 -3.06 -3.48 -6.70
C VAL A 85 -1.78 -3.11 -7.46
N GLU A 86 -1.55 -1.82 -7.70
CA GLU A 86 -0.34 -1.30 -8.34
C GLU A 86 0.91 -1.67 -7.52
N THR A 87 0.91 -1.39 -6.21
CA THR A 87 2.03 -1.70 -5.31
C THR A 87 2.35 -3.20 -5.30
N VAL A 88 1.33 -4.07 -5.25
CA VAL A 88 1.51 -5.52 -5.32
C VAL A 88 2.10 -5.94 -6.67
N TYR A 89 1.58 -5.42 -7.78
CA TYR A 89 2.09 -5.71 -9.12
C TYR A 89 3.57 -5.30 -9.26
N TRP A 90 3.92 -4.11 -8.76
CA TRP A 90 5.28 -3.62 -8.77
C TRP A 90 6.22 -4.47 -7.90
N TYR A 91 5.76 -4.92 -6.73
CA TYR A 91 6.51 -5.85 -5.89
C TYR A 91 6.82 -7.16 -6.61
N PHE A 92 5.86 -7.71 -7.35
CA PHE A 92 6.07 -8.90 -8.19
C PHE A 92 7.10 -8.67 -9.30
N LEU A 93 7.07 -7.51 -9.95
CA LEU A 93 8.06 -7.15 -10.97
C LEU A 93 9.47 -7.07 -10.37
N LEU A 94 9.60 -6.39 -9.22
CA LEU A 94 10.86 -6.23 -8.51
C LEU A 94 11.42 -7.57 -8.02
N LEU A 95 10.57 -8.47 -7.52
CA LEU A 95 10.98 -9.83 -7.14
C LEU A 95 11.48 -10.62 -8.36
N LYS A 96 10.82 -10.51 -9.51
CA LYS A 96 11.28 -11.15 -10.76
C LYS A 96 12.64 -10.61 -11.20
N ASP A 97 12.82 -9.29 -11.21
CA ASP A 97 14.09 -8.66 -11.58
C ASP A 97 15.24 -9.05 -10.63
N CYS A 98 14.97 -9.10 -9.32
CA CYS A 98 15.94 -9.57 -8.33
C CYS A 98 16.32 -11.05 -8.53
N LYS A 99 15.36 -11.90 -8.95
CA LYS A 99 15.61 -13.33 -9.20
C LYS A 99 16.38 -13.55 -10.50
N ILE A 100 16.10 -12.76 -11.54
CA ILE A 100 16.81 -12.79 -12.83
C ILE A 100 18.27 -12.35 -12.64
N ASN A 101 18.53 -11.28 -11.89
CA ASN A 101 19.88 -10.76 -11.70
C ASN A 101 20.77 -11.68 -10.83
N ARG A 102 20.18 -12.55 -10.00
CA ARG A 102 20.91 -13.59 -9.25
C ARG A 102 21.29 -14.81 -10.09
N LYS A 103 20.67 -15.03 -11.26
CA LYS A 103 20.99 -16.18 -12.13
C LYS A 103 22.21 -15.95 -13.02
N HIS A 104 22.71 -14.73 -13.08
CA HIS A 104 23.82 -14.32 -13.94
C HIS A 104 25.11 -13.96 -13.18
N SER A 105 25.15 -14.21 -11.87
CA SER A 105 26.36 -14.10 -11.03
C SER A 105 26.73 -15.48 -10.49
#